data_AF-A0A8B8E0P8-F1
#
_entry.id   AF-A0A8B8E0P8-F1
#
_cell.length_a   1.000
_cell.length_b   1.000
_cell.length_c   1.000
_cell.angle_alpha   90.00
_cell.angle_beta   90.00
_cell.angle_gamma   90.00
#
_symmetry.space_group_name_H-M   'P 1'
#
loop_
_entity.id
_entity.type
_entity.pdbx_description
1 polymer ?
#
loop_
_entity_poly.entity_id
_entity_poly.type
_entity_poly.pdbx_seq_one_letter_code
_entity_poly.pdbx_strand_id
1 'polypeptide(L)'
;MAEKLPDVVVVKKVFGDKTTRNRKRRWKLKHLHDDLHMETASNDRDYTDFLEDLEEDQTTRQHVNIYKDQSKIAVITTDTEDEDLPQISLQEMLDDLYIADDPMGDED
;
A
#
# COMPACT_ATOMS: atom_id res chain seq x y z
N MET A 1 15.09 32.07 -27.58
CA MET A 1 15.75 30.75 -27.44
C MET A 1 14.64 29.72 -27.47
N ALA A 2 14.59 28.87 -28.48
CA ALA A 2 13.60 27.80 -28.53
C ALA A 2 14.04 26.70 -27.56
N GLU A 3 13.20 26.38 -26.57
CA GLU A 3 13.40 25.21 -25.72
C GLU A 3 13.41 23.96 -26.61
N LYS A 4 14.52 23.22 -26.60
CA LYS A 4 14.68 21.97 -27.35
C LYS A 4 13.85 20.89 -26.67
N LEU A 5 12.59 20.80 -27.06
CA LEU A 5 11.74 19.67 -26.71
C LEU A 5 12.27 18.40 -27.40
N PRO A 6 12.30 17.25 -26.70
CA PRO A 6 12.80 16.02 -27.27
C PRO A 6 11.84 15.47 -28.34
N ASP A 7 12.40 14.98 -29.45
CA ASP A 7 11.62 14.36 -30.53
C ASP A 7 11.03 12.99 -30.13
N VAL A 8 11.66 12.31 -29.16
CA VAL A 8 11.23 11.00 -28.67
C VAL A 8 11.38 10.94 -27.15
N VAL A 9 10.33 10.47 -26.48
CA VAL A 9 10.35 10.12 -25.06
C VAL A 9 10.19 8.60 -24.95
N VAL A 10 11.18 7.93 -24.37
CA VAL A 10 11.13 6.49 -24.11
C VAL A 10 10.46 6.27 -22.77
N VAL A 11 9.37 5.51 -22.78
CA VAL A 11 8.68 5.09 -21.55
C VAL A 11 8.88 3.59 -21.38
N LYS A 12 9.38 3.17 -20.22
CA LYS A 12 9.53 1.75 -19.86
C LYS A 12 8.26 1.29 -19.14
N LYS A 13 7.57 0.28 -19.67
CA LYS A 13 6.51 -0.42 -18.93
C LYS A 13 7.17 -1.52 -18.10
N VAL A 14 7.06 -1.43 -16.78
CA VAL A 14 7.60 -2.43 -15.86
C VAL A 14 6.51 -3.47 -15.59
N PHE A 15 6.85 -4.75 -15.74
CA PHE A 15 5.98 -5.88 -15.41
C PHE A 15 6.58 -6.59 -14.20
N GLY A 16 6.20 -6.16 -13.00
CA GLY A 16 6.56 -6.86 -11.77
C GLY A 16 5.76 -8.15 -11.61
N ASP A 17 6.32 -9.13 -10.89
CA ASP A 17 5.55 -10.31 -10.46
C ASP A 17 4.51 -9.88 -9.39
N LYS A 18 3.24 -9.85 -9.80
CA LYS A 18 2.09 -9.49 -8.94
C LYS A 18 2.10 -10.27 -7.63
N THR A 19 2.41 -11.57 -7.67
CA THR A 19 2.38 -12.44 -6.49
C THR A 19 3.45 -12.05 -5.48
N THR A 20 4.66 -11.81 -5.98
CA THR A 20 5.79 -11.40 -5.15
C THR A 20 5.58 -9.99 -4.58
N ARG A 21 5.08 -9.04 -5.39
CA ARG A 21 4.73 -7.67 -4.96
C ARG A 21 3.68 -7.69 -3.85
N ASN A 22 2.57 -8.40 -4.04
CA ASN A 22 1.51 -8.49 -3.05
C ASN A 22 2.00 -9.06 -1.71
N ARG A 23 2.86 -10.08 -1.75
CA ARG A 23 3.41 -10.70 -0.53
C ARG A 23 4.39 -9.77 0.23
N LYS A 24 5.10 -8.90 -0.49
CA LYS A 24 6.09 -7.94 0.05
C LYS A 24 5.45 -6.62 0.49
N ARG A 25 4.17 -6.37 0.19
CA ARG A 25 3.44 -5.16 0.58
C ARG A 25 3.56 -4.93 2.09
N ARG A 26 4.07 -3.75 2.45
CA ARG A 26 4.40 -3.35 3.84
C ARG A 26 3.25 -2.63 4.54
N TRP A 27 2.09 -2.60 3.89
CA TRP A 27 0.93 -1.83 4.31
C TRP A 27 -0.36 -2.63 4.10
N LYS A 28 -1.40 -2.24 4.83
CA LYS A 28 -2.73 -2.86 4.81
C LYS A 28 -3.83 -1.80 4.89
N LEU A 29 -5.02 -2.15 4.41
CA LEU A 29 -6.25 -1.38 4.62
C LEU A 29 -7.07 -2.01 5.75
N LYS A 30 -7.90 -1.20 6.41
CA LYS A 30 -8.85 -1.66 7.42
C LYS A 30 -10.27 -1.60 6.87
N HIS A 31 -11.04 -2.67 7.06
CA HIS A 31 -12.44 -2.73 6.71
C HIS A 31 -13.31 -2.44 7.93
N LEU A 32 -14.43 -1.73 7.71
CA LEU A 32 -15.30 -1.26 8.79
C LEU A 32 -16.23 -2.36 9.35
N HIS A 33 -16.39 -3.48 8.64
CA HIS A 33 -17.12 -4.68 9.07
C HIS A 33 -16.60 -5.91 8.30
N ASP A 34 -16.15 -6.94 9.00
CA ASP A 34 -15.80 -8.25 8.40
C ASP A 34 -17.06 -9.00 7.92
N ASP A 35 -18.21 -8.80 8.58
CA ASP A 35 -19.45 -9.55 8.30
C ASP A 35 -20.10 -9.23 6.94
N LEU A 36 -19.71 -8.13 6.28
CA LEU A 36 -20.30 -7.73 5.00
C LEU A 36 -19.57 -8.33 3.78
N HIS A 37 -18.38 -8.89 3.97
CA HIS A 37 -17.63 -9.53 2.90
C HIS A 37 -18.00 -11.01 2.83
N MET A 38 -18.95 -11.34 1.94
CA MET A 38 -18.94 -12.68 1.35
C MET A 38 -17.61 -12.82 0.61
N GLU A 39 -16.67 -13.55 1.19
CA GLU A 39 -15.36 -13.86 0.60
C GLU A 39 -15.59 -14.71 -0.66
N THR A 40 -15.72 -14.02 -1.80
CA THR A 40 -15.85 -14.66 -3.11
C THR A 40 -14.54 -14.46 -3.85
N ALA A 41 -14.13 -15.43 -4.66
CA ALA A 41 -12.89 -15.33 -5.44
C ALA A 41 -12.87 -14.12 -6.41
N SER A 42 -14.03 -13.52 -6.72
CA SER A 42 -14.09 -12.25 -7.46
C SER A 42 -13.69 -11.06 -6.60
N ASN A 43 -14.16 -11.01 -5.35
CA ASN A 43 -13.81 -9.94 -4.40
C ASN A 43 -12.30 -9.90 -4.11
N ASP A 44 -11.64 -11.06 -4.01
CA ASP A 44 -10.18 -11.12 -3.78
C ASP A 44 -9.38 -10.53 -4.94
N ARG A 45 -9.86 -10.74 -6.17
CA ARG A 45 -9.23 -10.21 -7.37
C ARG A 45 -9.42 -8.70 -7.45
N ASP A 46 -10.65 -8.23 -7.24
CA ASP A 46 -10.98 -6.81 -7.27
C ASP A 46 -10.24 -6.05 -6.15
N TYR A 47 -10.14 -6.67 -4.97
CA TYR A 47 -9.34 -6.15 -3.86
C TYR A 47 -7.85 -6.07 -4.23
N THR A 48 -7.31 -7.11 -4.87
CA THR A 48 -5.92 -7.12 -5.32
C THR A 48 -5.67 -5.99 -6.32
N ASP A 49 -6.49 -5.88 -7.36
CA ASP A 49 -6.35 -4.86 -8.41
C ASP A 49 -6.47 -3.44 -7.79
N PHE A 50 -7.39 -3.22 -6.85
CA PHE A 50 -7.50 -1.95 -6.13
C PHE A 50 -6.22 -1.56 -5.36
N LEU A 51 -5.55 -2.52 -4.74
CA LEU A 51 -4.30 -2.22 -4.02
C LEU A 51 -3.14 -1.91 -4.97
N GLU A 52 -3.16 -2.45 -6.19
CA GLU A 52 -2.19 -2.11 -7.24
C GLU A 52 -2.42 -0.68 -7.74
N ASP A 53 -3.68 -0.29 -7.96
CA ASP A 53 -4.03 1.08 -8.36
C ASP A 53 -3.55 2.12 -7.33
N LEU A 54 -3.63 1.81 -6.03
CA LEU A 54 -3.10 2.67 -4.95
C LEU A 54 -1.57 2.83 -4.98
N GLU A 55 -0.85 1.80 -5.44
CA GLU A 55 0.61 1.84 -5.63
C GLU A 55 1.00 2.68 -6.85
N GLU A 56 0.17 2.69 -7.90
CA GLU A 56 0.45 3.35 -9.18
C GLU A 56 -0.04 4.81 -9.23
N ASP A 57 -1.20 5.13 -8.65
CA ASP A 57 -1.80 6.48 -8.71
C ASP A 57 -1.81 7.19 -7.35
N GLN A 58 -1.07 8.30 -7.28
CA GLN A 58 -1.02 9.18 -6.12
C GLN A 58 -2.36 9.89 -5.85
N THR A 59 -3.20 10.10 -6.87
CA THR A 59 -4.49 10.79 -6.71
C THR A 59 -5.48 9.93 -5.94
N THR A 60 -5.59 8.66 -6.33
CA THR A 60 -6.42 7.68 -5.62
C THR A 60 -5.88 7.44 -4.21
N ARG A 61 -4.55 7.37 -4.05
CA ARG A 61 -3.86 7.19 -2.77
C ARG A 61 -4.21 8.24 -1.71
N GLN A 62 -4.32 9.51 -2.10
CA GLN A 62 -4.59 10.62 -1.17
C GLN A 62 -5.91 10.50 -0.40
N HIS A 63 -6.86 9.73 -0.93
CA HIS A 63 -8.21 9.61 -0.37
C HIS A 63 -8.40 8.34 0.47
N VAL A 64 -7.33 7.56 0.69
CA VAL A 64 -7.39 6.26 1.37
C VAL A 64 -6.43 6.23 2.56
N ASN A 65 -6.91 5.75 3.70
CA ASN A 65 -6.08 5.54 4.89
C ASN A 65 -5.24 4.26 4.75
N ILE A 66 -3.93 4.42 4.69
CA ILE A 66 -2.98 3.32 4.51
C ILE A 66 -2.26 3.07 5.82
N TYR A 67 -2.31 1.84 6.33
CA TYR A 67 -1.72 1.49 7.63
C TYR A 67 -0.47 0.64 7.45
N LYS A 68 0.53 0.84 8.29
CA LYS A 68 1.74 0.01 8.31
C LYS A 68 1.42 -1.41 8.75
N ASP A 69 1.95 -2.38 8.01
CA ASP A 69 1.97 -3.79 8.44
C ASP A 69 3.30 -4.08 9.14
N GLN A 70 3.28 -3.97 10.47
CA GLN A 70 4.46 -4.19 11.30
C GLN A 70 5.06 -5.60 11.13
N SER A 71 4.25 -6.60 10.79
CA SER A 71 4.73 -7.99 10.59
C SER A 71 5.62 -8.13 9.35
N LYS A 72 5.32 -7.37 8.30
CA LYS A 72 6.02 -7.41 7.00
C LYS A 72 7.24 -6.49 6.99
N ILE A 73 7.15 -5.34 7.66
CA ILE A 73 8.23 -4.35 7.71
C ILE A 73 9.51 -4.93 8.34
N ALA A 74 9.39 -5.77 9.37
CA ALA A 74 10.54 -6.34 10.07
C ALA A 74 11.33 -7.39 9.27
N VAL A 75 10.75 -7.93 8.19
CA VAL A 75 11.28 -9.10 7.46
C VAL A 75 12.00 -8.71 6.15
N ILE A 76 11.72 -7.53 5.58
CA ILE A 76 12.09 -7.17 4.20
C ILE A 76 13.15 -6.07 4.19
N THR A 77 14.31 -6.30 4.79
CA THR A 77 15.43 -5.33 4.79
C THR A 77 16.49 -5.59 3.71
N THR A 78 16.31 -6.55 2.79
CA THR A 78 17.43 -7.06 1.96
C THR A 78 17.21 -7.26 0.46
N ASP A 79 16.16 -6.71 -0.17
CA ASP A 79 15.94 -6.96 -1.61
C ASP A 79 15.96 -5.65 -2.42
N THR A 80 17.10 -5.36 -3.03
CA THR A 80 17.37 -4.14 -3.83
C THR A 80 16.85 -4.21 -5.27
N GLU A 81 16.24 -5.33 -5.68
CA GLU A 81 15.79 -5.54 -7.07
C GLU A 81 14.42 -4.88 -7.39
N ASP A 82 13.68 -4.45 -6.37
CA ASP A 82 12.30 -3.95 -6.50
C ASP A 82 12.15 -2.42 -6.30
N GLU A 83 13.25 -1.66 -6.14
CA GLU A 83 13.17 -0.18 -5.99
C GLU A 83 12.49 0.51 -7.18
N ASP A 84 12.53 -0.10 -8.37
CA ASP A 84 11.91 0.43 -9.59
C ASP A 84 10.40 0.15 -9.68
N LEU A 85 9.81 -0.62 -8.76
CA LEU A 85 8.38 -0.92 -8.77
C LEU A 85 7.58 0.17 -8.02
N PRO A 86 6.35 0.46 -8.48
CA PRO A 86 5.45 1.38 -7.77
C PRO A 86 5.22 0.87 -6.34
N GLN A 87 5.57 1.70 -5.35
CA GLN A 87 5.40 1.41 -3.94
C GLN A 87 4.90 2.63 -3.19
N ILE A 88 4.12 2.40 -2.13
CA ILE A 88 3.70 3.44 -1.21
C ILE A 88 4.86 3.73 -0.25
N SER A 89 5.20 5.00 -0.06
CA SER A 89 6.32 5.35 0.82
C SER A 89 5.94 5.17 2.29
N LEU A 90 6.91 4.81 3.13
CA LEU A 90 6.68 4.68 4.59
C LEU A 90 6.18 5.96 5.25
N GLN A 91 6.53 7.12 4.70
CA GLN A 91 6.12 8.42 5.21
C GLN A 91 4.62 8.67 5.03
N GLU A 92 4.00 8.03 4.04
CA GLU A 92 2.56 8.13 3.76
C GLU A 92 1.73 7.12 4.58
N MET A 93 2.37 6.16 5.25
CA MET A 93 1.66 5.13 6.01
C MET A 93 1.40 5.57 7.45
N LEU A 94 0.17 5.37 7.91
CA LEU A 94 -0.25 5.58 9.29
C LEU A 94 0.18 4.40 10.18
N ASP A 95 0.53 4.70 11.42
CA ASP A 95 0.68 3.67 12.44
C ASP A 95 -0.68 3.18 12.91
N ASP A 96 -0.76 1.90 13.25
CA ASP A 96 -1.97 1.35 13.86
C ASP A 96 -2.22 2.03 15.22
N LEU A 97 -3.39 2.65 15.37
CA LEU A 97 -3.82 3.19 16.65
C LEU A 97 -4.22 2.02 17.57
N TYR A 98 -3.37 1.71 18.53
CA TYR A 98 -3.68 0.84 19.66
C TYR A 98 -4.17 1.71 20.81
N ILE A 99 -5.48 1.76 21.00
CA ILE A 99 -6.04 2.28 22.24
C ILE A 99 -5.77 1.19 23.27
N ALA A 100 -4.73 1.37 24.09
CA ALA A 100 -4.64 0.62 25.34
C ALA A 100 -5.90 1.00 26.13
N ASP A 101 -6.75 0.00 26.35
CA ASP A 101 -7.90 0.13 27.26
C ASP A 101 -7.28 0.35 28.65
N ASP A 102 -7.00 1.60 29.00
CA ASP A 102 -6.75 2.05 30.37
C ASP A 102 -8.10 2.57 30.87
N PRO A 103 -8.92 1.68 31.46
CA PRO A 103 -10.28 1.99 31.81
C PRO A 103 -10.21 2.77 33.10
N MET A 104 -10.22 4.11 33.03
CA MET A 104 -10.46 4.96 34.19
C MET A 104 -9.53 4.61 35.38
N GLY A 105 -8.39 5.31 35.49
CA GLY A 105 -7.77 5.47 36.79
C GLY A 105 -8.77 6.09 37.75
N ASP A 106 -9.50 5.26 38.49
CA ASP A 106 -10.30 5.65 39.64
C ASP A 106 -9.31 6.26 40.65
N GLU A 107 -9.24 7.59 40.65
CA GLU A 107 -8.53 8.38 41.65
C GLU A 107 -9.30 8.28 42.98
N ASP A 108 -8.57 8.01 44.07
CA ASP A 108 -9.02 7.82 45.46
C ASP A 108 -10.01 8.89 46.00
#